data_AF-A0A101TX82-F1
#
_entry.id   AF-A0A101TX82-F1
#
_cell.length_a   1.000
_cell.length_b   1.000
_cell.length_c   1.000
_cell.angle_alpha   90.00
_cell.angle_beta   90.00
_cell.angle_gamma   90.00
#
_symmetry.space_group_name_H-M   'P 1'
#
loop_
_entity.id
_entity.type
_entity.pdbx_description
1 polymer ?
#
loop_
_entity_poly.entity_id
_entity_poly.type
_entity_poly.pdbx_seq_one_letter_code
_entity_poly.pdbx_strand_id
1 'polypeptide(L)'
;MPDTPRLDCPPSGTGTPPAAELRQHLDDAFVAARLAARVDVAPGGALDLTLLTAGRMPFDRDPEQANAWLTENGIEASARFDDAMDLVIRLPTAEAVHQLTELTLDARIVTHAAAAALDGALAAHCLIFEVKVRGPGQLSLVLHDSEGAGTVPAFAALFGATGIDAELDLARARGIRRITDRLAWLLTGVTNSLVQAEGAPGCRHEPDRVELYLDPGQADLLTQRLEQASVP
;
A
#
# COMPACT_ATOMS: atom_id res chain seq x y z
N MET A 1 -18.70 -37.22 59.56
CA MET A 1 -17.53 -36.88 58.75
C MET A 1 -18.02 -36.34 57.42
N PRO A 2 -17.38 -35.29 56.89
CA PRO A 2 -18.06 -34.06 56.47
C PRO A 2 -18.40 -34.01 54.99
N ASP A 3 -19.45 -33.22 54.70
CA ASP A 3 -19.80 -32.69 53.38
C ASP A 3 -18.57 -32.11 52.68
N THR A 4 -18.28 -32.66 51.51
CA THR A 4 -17.24 -32.13 50.63
C THR A 4 -17.81 -30.88 49.95
N PRO A 5 -17.22 -29.68 50.15
CA PRO A 5 -17.66 -28.51 49.41
C PRO A 5 -17.32 -28.73 47.93
N ARG A 6 -18.34 -28.61 47.07
CA ARG A 6 -18.12 -28.45 45.63
C ARG A 6 -17.32 -27.18 45.44
N LEU A 7 -16.10 -27.33 44.93
CA LEU A 7 -15.36 -26.22 44.35
C LEU A 7 -16.16 -25.77 43.13
N ASP A 8 -16.91 -24.69 43.30
CA ASP A 8 -17.40 -23.89 42.19
C ASP A 8 -16.17 -23.38 41.43
N CYS A 9 -15.86 -24.04 40.31
CA CYS A 9 -15.03 -23.43 39.28
C CYS A 9 -15.80 -22.17 38.84
N PRO A 10 -15.21 -20.96 38.93
CA PRO A 10 -15.81 -19.81 38.27
C PRO A 10 -15.88 -20.14 36.78
N PRO A 11 -16.92 -19.67 36.06
CA PRO A 11 -16.97 -19.85 34.61
C PRO A 11 -15.69 -19.23 34.05
N SER A 12 -14.93 -20.03 33.30
CA SER A 12 -13.84 -19.52 32.47
C SER A 12 -14.48 -18.50 31.53
N GLY A 13 -14.31 -17.22 31.85
CA GLY A 13 -14.72 -16.14 30.97
C GLY A 13 -13.92 -16.28 29.70
N THR A 14 -14.50 -16.92 28.69
CA THR A 14 -14.14 -16.77 27.29
C THR A 14 -14.59 -15.39 26.83
N GLY A 15 -14.16 -14.35 27.54
CA GLY A 15 -14.36 -12.98 27.13
C GLY A 15 -13.33 -12.69 26.07
N THR A 16 -13.77 -12.48 24.83
CA THR A 16 -12.91 -11.94 23.77
C THR A 16 -12.20 -10.70 24.33
N PRO A 17 -10.87 -10.60 24.22
CA PRO A 17 -10.13 -9.51 24.83
C PRO A 17 -10.65 -8.15 24.32
N PRO A 18 -10.77 -7.14 25.20
CA PRO A 18 -11.32 -5.84 24.84
C PRO A 18 -10.41 -5.12 23.83
N ALA A 19 -11.02 -4.34 22.94
CA ALA A 19 -10.29 -3.63 21.88
C ALA A 19 -9.34 -2.53 22.42
N ALA A 20 -9.59 -2.00 23.62
CA ALA A 20 -8.84 -0.87 24.20
C ALA A 20 -7.31 -1.07 24.23
N GLU A 21 -6.83 -2.30 24.42
CA GLU A 21 -5.40 -2.61 24.44
C GLU A 21 -4.73 -2.42 23.07
N LEU A 22 -5.50 -2.53 21.98
CA LEU A 22 -5.03 -2.36 20.60
C LEU A 22 -5.14 -0.93 20.09
N ARG A 23 -5.48 0.06 20.93
CA ARG A 23 -5.62 1.46 20.52
C ARG A 23 -4.38 1.97 19.76
N GLN A 24 -3.19 1.74 20.32
CA GLN A 24 -1.94 2.19 19.72
C GLN A 24 -1.64 1.45 18.41
N HIS A 25 -1.89 0.13 18.39
CA HIS A 25 -1.69 -0.67 17.19
C HIS A 25 -2.57 -0.18 16.03
N LEU A 26 -3.85 0.11 16.30
CA LEU A 26 -4.76 0.62 15.28
C LEU A 26 -4.34 2.02 14.80
N ASP A 27 -3.95 2.91 15.72
CA ASP A 27 -3.44 4.24 15.39
C ASP A 27 -2.19 4.17 14.48
N ASP A 28 -1.21 3.34 14.86
CA ASP A 28 0.01 3.11 14.09
C ASP A 28 -0.30 2.52 12.69
N ALA A 29 -1.29 1.60 12.61
CA ALA A 29 -1.73 1.01 11.35
C ALA A 29 -2.33 2.06 10.40
N PHE A 30 -3.16 2.98 10.90
CA PHE A 30 -3.71 4.08 10.10
C PHE A 30 -2.61 5.05 9.63
N VAL A 31 -1.65 5.36 10.50
CA VAL A 31 -0.48 6.18 10.14
C VAL A 31 0.35 5.51 9.05
N ALA A 32 0.67 4.22 9.20
CA ALA A 32 1.41 3.44 8.22
C ALA A 32 0.66 3.30 6.88
N ALA A 33 -0.67 3.18 6.93
CA ALA A 33 -1.55 3.14 5.77
C ALA A 33 -1.78 4.53 5.12
N ARG A 34 -1.23 5.61 5.70
CA ARG A 34 -1.40 7.01 5.27
C ARG A 34 -2.87 7.44 5.20
N LEU A 35 -3.70 6.92 6.10
CA LEU A 35 -5.11 7.26 6.21
C LEU A 35 -5.33 8.11 7.46
N ALA A 36 -5.95 9.29 7.32
CA ALA A 36 -6.25 10.11 8.48
C ALA A 36 -7.49 9.57 9.19
N ALA A 37 -7.29 9.14 10.42
CA ALA A 37 -8.32 8.69 11.33
C ALA A 37 -7.99 9.14 12.76
N ARG A 38 -8.99 9.07 13.64
CA ARG A 38 -8.83 9.25 15.09
C ARG A 38 -9.34 7.99 15.78
N VAL A 39 -8.58 7.48 16.74
CA VAL A 39 -8.94 6.29 17.53
C VAL A 39 -9.10 6.69 18.99
N ASP A 40 -10.34 6.61 19.48
CA ASP A 40 -10.70 6.93 20.86
C ASP A 40 -11.16 5.67 21.61
N VAL A 41 -10.89 5.61 22.91
CA VAL A 41 -11.39 4.52 23.76
C VAL A 41 -12.80 4.88 24.25
N ALA A 42 -13.78 4.06 23.85
CA ALA A 42 -15.17 4.20 24.24
C ALA A 42 -15.48 3.43 25.54
N PRO A 43 -16.61 3.73 26.22
CA PRO A 43 -17.04 3.00 27.40
C PRO A 43 -17.13 1.49 27.14
N GLY A 44 -16.73 0.68 28.12
CA GLY A 44 -16.72 -0.79 28.00
C GLY A 44 -15.48 -1.35 27.31
N GLY A 45 -14.47 -0.53 27.01
CA GLY A 45 -13.21 -1.00 26.42
C GLY A 45 -13.27 -1.20 24.91
N ALA A 46 -14.31 -0.69 24.25
CA ALA A 46 -14.39 -0.61 22.80
C ALA A 46 -13.52 0.52 22.24
N LEU A 47 -13.18 0.46 20.96
CA LEU A 47 -12.55 1.57 20.24
C LEU A 47 -13.59 2.22 19.31
N ASP A 48 -13.67 3.54 19.35
CA ASP A 48 -14.40 4.34 18.36
C ASP A 48 -13.36 4.90 17.36
N LEU A 49 -13.44 4.43 16.12
CA LEU A 49 -12.60 4.84 14.99
C LEU A 49 -13.34 5.89 14.16
N THR A 50 -12.89 7.13 14.19
CA THR A 50 -13.43 8.22 13.37
C THR A 50 -12.60 8.40 12.10
N LEU A 51 -13.21 8.26 10.92
CA LEU A 51 -12.53 8.46 9.63
C LEU A 51 -12.56 9.94 9.23
N LEU A 52 -11.38 10.58 9.19
CA LEU A 52 -11.25 12.03 8.99
C LEU A 52 -11.04 12.44 7.52
N THR A 53 -10.60 11.52 6.67
CA THR A 53 -10.34 11.79 5.25
C THR A 53 -11.21 10.94 4.33
N ALA A 54 -11.42 11.44 3.11
CA ALA A 54 -12.01 10.69 2.00
C ALA A 54 -11.03 9.67 1.38
N GLY A 55 -10.16 9.06 2.19
CA GLY A 55 -9.38 7.92 1.74
C GLY A 55 -10.34 6.80 1.34
N ARG A 56 -10.10 6.15 0.19
CA ARG A 56 -10.98 5.09 -0.31
C ARG A 56 -10.96 3.88 0.64
N MET A 57 -11.93 3.84 1.55
CA MET A 57 -12.36 2.62 2.23
C MET A 57 -13.11 1.72 1.23
N PRO A 58 -13.32 0.44 1.53
CA PRO A 58 -14.12 -0.44 0.67
C PRO A 58 -15.62 -0.09 0.64
N PHE A 59 -16.03 0.93 1.38
CA PHE A 59 -17.37 1.50 1.43
C PHE A 59 -17.29 3.02 1.30
N ASP A 60 -18.37 3.64 0.81
CA ASP A 60 -18.52 5.09 0.82
C ASP A 60 -18.65 5.63 2.26
N ARG A 61 -18.56 6.95 2.42
CA ARG A 61 -18.74 7.62 3.73
C ARG A 61 -20.23 7.64 4.14
N ASP A 62 -20.79 6.45 4.32
CA ASP A 62 -22.18 6.18 4.62
C ASP A 62 -22.29 5.02 5.65
N PRO A 63 -22.97 5.21 6.79
CA PRO A 63 -23.10 4.19 7.81
C PRO A 63 -23.83 2.92 7.36
N GLU A 64 -24.82 3.01 6.46
CA GLU A 64 -25.54 1.82 6.00
C GLU A 64 -24.64 0.94 5.15
N GLN A 65 -23.91 1.55 4.20
CA GLN A 65 -22.92 0.83 3.39
C GLN A 65 -21.79 0.27 4.25
N ALA A 66 -21.28 1.04 5.21
CA ALA A 66 -20.24 0.58 6.12
C ALA A 66 -20.72 -0.61 6.98
N ASN A 67 -21.92 -0.56 7.55
CA ASN A 67 -22.49 -1.68 8.31
C ASN A 67 -22.73 -2.91 7.44
N ALA A 68 -23.20 -2.73 6.20
CA ALA A 68 -23.37 -3.83 5.25
C ALA A 68 -22.03 -4.53 4.98
N TRP A 69 -20.99 -3.75 4.67
CA TRP A 69 -19.65 -4.28 4.45
C TRP A 69 -19.08 -4.99 5.69
N LEU A 70 -19.21 -4.40 6.88
CA LEU A 70 -18.77 -5.02 8.14
C LEU A 70 -19.47 -6.37 8.38
N THR A 71 -20.77 -6.42 8.14
CA THR A 71 -21.58 -7.65 8.28
C THR A 71 -21.19 -8.72 7.26
N GLU A 72 -21.01 -8.33 6.00
CA GLU A 72 -20.59 -9.23 4.91
C GLU A 72 -19.24 -9.89 5.19
N ASN A 73 -18.34 -9.19 5.87
CA ASN A 73 -17.01 -9.67 6.24
C ASN A 73 -16.93 -10.27 7.66
N GLY A 74 -18.06 -10.39 8.36
CA GLY A 74 -18.14 -11.01 9.68
C GLY A 74 -17.43 -10.23 10.80
N ILE A 75 -17.20 -8.93 10.61
CA ILE A 75 -16.55 -8.07 11.59
C ILE A 75 -17.59 -7.66 12.63
N GLU A 76 -17.38 -8.03 13.89
CA GLU A 76 -18.23 -7.59 15.01
C GLU A 76 -18.00 -6.10 15.28
N ALA A 77 -18.68 -5.23 14.53
CA ALA A 77 -18.55 -3.78 14.61
C ALA A 77 -19.84 -3.08 14.19
N SER A 78 -19.91 -1.76 14.43
CA SER A 78 -21.04 -0.94 13.98
C SER A 78 -20.55 0.41 13.50
N ALA A 79 -21.15 0.92 12.43
CA ALA A 79 -20.87 2.24 11.88
C ALA A 79 -22.05 3.19 12.14
N ARG A 80 -21.73 4.45 12.48
CA ARG A 80 -22.71 5.53 12.67
C ARG A 80 -22.06 6.87 12.35
N PHE A 81 -22.87 7.91 12.16
CA PHE A 81 -22.37 9.27 12.24
C PHE A 81 -22.28 9.72 13.70
N ASP A 82 -21.28 10.55 14.00
CA ASP A 82 -21.25 11.36 15.21
C ASP A 82 -21.97 12.70 15.00
N ASP A 83 -21.94 13.56 16.03
CA ASP A 83 -22.58 14.87 16.01
C ASP A 83 -21.97 15.82 14.96
N ALA A 84 -20.74 15.54 14.50
CA ALA A 84 -20.04 16.29 13.46
C ALA A 84 -20.25 15.73 12.05
N MET A 85 -21.10 14.69 11.89
CA MET A 85 -21.29 13.94 10.64
C MET A 85 -20.00 13.25 10.16
N ASP A 86 -19.10 12.93 11.08
CA ASP A 86 -17.97 12.05 10.82
C ASP A 86 -18.40 10.59 10.98
N LEU A 87 -17.93 9.74 10.07
CA LEU A 87 -18.22 8.30 10.11
C LEU A 87 -17.38 7.68 11.23
N VAL A 88 -18.05 7.11 12.22
CA VAL A 88 -17.45 6.45 13.38
C VAL A 88 -17.77 4.95 13.34
N ILE A 89 -16.73 4.13 13.36
CA ILE A 89 -16.81 2.67 13.46
C ILE A 89 -16.46 2.27 14.89
N ARG A 90 -17.41 1.64 15.58
CA ARG A 90 -17.21 1.08 16.92
C ARG A 90 -16.74 -0.36 16.82
N LEU A 91 -15.59 -0.64 17.40
CA LEU A 91 -14.89 -1.92 17.45
C LEU A 91 -14.86 -2.40 18.92
N PRO A 92 -15.77 -3.30 19.34
CA PRO A 92 -15.87 -3.77 20.72
C PRO A 92 -14.74 -4.73 21.12
N THR A 93 -14.23 -5.53 20.18
CA THR A 93 -13.31 -6.63 20.45
C THR A 93 -11.97 -6.47 19.73
N ALA A 94 -10.92 -7.06 20.30
CA ALA A 94 -9.61 -7.11 19.66
C ALA A 94 -9.65 -7.83 18.29
N GLU A 95 -10.48 -8.86 18.15
CA GLU A 95 -10.68 -9.59 16.91
C GLU A 95 -11.24 -8.68 15.80
N ALA A 96 -12.24 -7.86 16.11
CA ALA A 96 -12.79 -6.89 15.15
C ALA A 96 -11.73 -5.88 14.68
N VAL A 97 -10.84 -5.45 15.58
CA VAL A 97 -9.70 -4.57 15.23
C VAL A 97 -8.76 -5.29 14.25
N HIS A 98 -8.36 -6.53 14.54
CA HIS A 98 -7.46 -7.28 13.66
C HIS A 98 -8.08 -7.53 12.28
N GLN A 99 -9.34 -7.98 12.22
CA GLN A 99 -10.03 -8.23 10.96
C GLN A 99 -10.19 -6.95 10.11
N LEU A 100 -10.53 -5.83 10.75
CA LEU A 100 -10.61 -4.54 10.06
C LEU A 100 -9.25 -4.13 9.50
N THR A 101 -8.19 -4.26 10.29
CA THR A 101 -6.82 -3.95 9.86
C THR A 101 -6.40 -4.82 8.67
N GLU A 102 -6.62 -6.13 8.76
CA GLU A 102 -6.28 -7.09 7.69
C GLU A 102 -7.01 -6.75 6.38
N LEU A 103 -8.31 -6.49 6.45
CA LEU A 103 -9.14 -6.29 5.26
C LEU A 103 -9.03 -4.89 4.65
N THR A 104 -8.59 -3.88 5.41
CA THR A 104 -8.61 -2.48 4.94
C THR A 104 -7.25 -1.79 4.93
N LEU A 105 -6.35 -2.16 5.83
CA LEU A 105 -5.09 -1.44 6.06
C LEU A 105 -3.87 -2.21 5.57
N ASP A 106 -3.78 -3.53 5.79
CA ASP A 106 -2.57 -4.31 5.54
C ASP A 106 -2.04 -4.16 4.11
N ALA A 107 -2.91 -4.30 3.11
CA ALA A 107 -2.53 -4.11 1.71
C ALA A 107 -1.97 -2.69 1.44
N ARG A 108 -2.50 -1.65 2.10
CA ARG A 108 -2.01 -0.27 1.97
C ARG A 108 -0.68 -0.09 2.69
N ILE A 109 -0.54 -0.62 3.90
CA ILE A 109 0.69 -0.57 4.70
C ILE A 109 1.83 -1.20 3.90
N VAL A 110 1.63 -2.42 3.40
CA VAL A 110 2.62 -3.13 2.58
C VAL A 110 2.97 -2.34 1.33
N THR A 111 1.97 -1.77 0.64
CA THR A 111 2.22 -0.97 -0.59
C THR A 111 3.01 0.31 -0.31
N HIS A 112 2.69 1.02 0.77
CA HIS A 112 3.43 2.23 1.16
C HIS A 112 4.85 1.92 1.63
N ALA A 113 5.05 0.81 2.35
CA ALA A 113 6.37 0.35 2.76
C ALA A 113 7.23 0.00 1.53
N ALA A 114 6.70 -0.79 0.60
CA ALA A 114 7.39 -1.16 -0.64
C ALA A 114 7.72 0.06 -1.51
N ALA A 115 6.78 1.01 -1.63
CA ALA A 115 7.01 2.26 -2.35
C ALA A 115 8.14 3.09 -1.72
N ALA A 116 8.17 3.22 -0.39
CA ALA A 116 9.21 3.96 0.31
C ALA A 116 10.59 3.28 0.20
N ALA A 117 10.64 1.95 0.26
CA ALA A 117 11.87 1.20 0.08
C ALA A 117 12.43 1.35 -1.35
N LEU A 118 11.56 1.25 -2.36
CA LEU A 118 11.93 1.45 -3.76
C LEU A 118 12.42 2.88 -4.03
N ASP A 119 11.73 3.88 -3.49
CA ASP A 119 12.14 5.29 -3.57
C ASP A 119 13.54 5.50 -2.96
N GLY A 120 13.77 4.96 -1.76
CA GLY A 120 15.05 5.01 -1.07
C GLY A 120 16.19 4.34 -1.85
N ALA A 121 15.94 3.18 -2.45
CA ALA A 121 16.94 2.49 -3.27
C ALA A 121 17.25 3.27 -4.55
N LEU A 122 16.24 3.80 -5.24
CA LEU A 122 16.43 4.59 -6.47
C LEU A 122 17.14 5.93 -6.24
N ALA A 123 16.94 6.56 -5.08
CA ALA A 123 17.56 7.84 -4.73
C ALA A 123 19.10 7.80 -4.78
N ALA A 124 19.71 6.61 -4.63
CA ALA A 124 21.16 6.43 -4.72
C ALA A 124 21.73 6.48 -6.14
N HIS A 125 20.88 6.47 -7.19
CA HIS A 125 21.32 6.24 -8.57
C HIS A 125 21.20 7.46 -9.52
N CYS A 126 21.00 8.67 -8.99
CA CYS A 126 20.91 9.93 -9.76
C CYS A 126 19.91 9.89 -10.94
N LEU A 127 18.85 9.09 -10.83
CA LEU A 127 17.79 8.98 -11.83
C LEU A 127 16.72 10.07 -11.61
N ILE A 128 16.04 10.49 -12.68
CA ILE A 128 14.86 11.37 -12.57
C ILE A 128 13.62 10.49 -12.49
N PHE A 129 13.12 10.23 -11.29
CA PHE A 129 12.02 9.30 -11.07
C PHE A 129 10.97 9.82 -10.08
N GLU A 130 9.82 9.16 -10.07
CA GLU A 130 8.77 9.37 -9.08
C GLU A 130 8.08 8.04 -8.75
N VAL A 131 7.98 7.70 -7.46
CA VAL A 131 7.22 6.54 -6.99
C VAL A 131 5.88 6.99 -6.42
N LYS A 132 4.77 6.43 -6.92
CA LYS A 132 3.41 6.75 -6.47
C LYS A 132 2.66 5.51 -6.02
N VAL A 133 1.98 5.60 -4.88
CA VAL A 133 0.96 4.61 -4.51
C VAL A 133 -0.34 4.95 -5.24
N ARG A 134 -0.86 4.01 -6.04
CA ARG A 134 -2.10 4.18 -6.82
C ARG A 134 -3.33 3.65 -6.07
N GLY A 135 -3.12 2.66 -5.19
CA GLY A 135 -4.17 2.08 -4.35
C GLY A 135 -3.63 0.93 -3.52
N PRO A 136 -4.52 0.19 -2.82
CA PRO A 136 -4.14 -1.02 -2.12
C PRO A 136 -3.53 -2.04 -3.09
N GLY A 137 -2.32 -2.51 -2.82
CA GLY A 137 -1.63 -3.50 -3.64
C GLY A 137 -1.10 -2.99 -4.98
N GLN A 138 -1.09 -1.69 -5.24
CA GLN A 138 -0.62 -1.15 -6.51
C GLN A 138 0.16 0.16 -6.33
N LEU A 139 1.37 0.19 -6.89
CA LEU A 139 2.19 1.38 -7.01
C LEU A 139 2.68 1.54 -8.45
N SER A 140 3.11 2.75 -8.80
CA SER A 140 3.71 3.07 -10.09
C SER A 140 5.06 3.73 -9.91
N LEU A 141 6.05 3.31 -10.68
CA LEU A 141 7.34 3.97 -10.83
C LEU A 141 7.36 4.72 -12.16
N VAL A 142 7.48 6.04 -12.12
CA VAL A 142 7.62 6.89 -13.30
C VAL A 142 9.09 7.24 -13.48
N LEU A 143 9.63 6.96 -14.66
CA LEU A 143 10.96 7.37 -15.09
C LEU A 143 10.79 8.51 -16.10
N HIS A 144 11.40 9.66 -15.82
CA HIS A 144 11.26 10.87 -16.64
C HIS A 144 12.50 11.12 -17.48
N ASP A 145 12.30 11.81 -18.61
CA ASP A 145 13.39 12.36 -19.43
C ASP A 145 14.35 11.28 -19.94
N SER A 146 13.81 10.26 -20.60
CA SER A 146 14.63 9.20 -21.21
C SER A 146 15.40 9.72 -22.41
N GLU A 147 14.88 10.72 -23.13
CA GLU A 147 15.55 11.34 -24.27
C GLU A 147 16.73 12.23 -23.83
N GLY A 148 16.49 13.15 -22.90
CA GLY A 148 17.49 14.16 -22.50
C GLY A 148 18.44 13.66 -21.42
N ALA A 149 17.92 13.04 -20.36
CA ALA A 149 18.71 12.56 -19.23
C ALA A 149 19.11 11.08 -19.34
N GLY A 150 18.56 10.33 -20.30
CA GLY A 150 18.88 8.91 -20.46
C GLY A 150 18.39 8.06 -19.28
N THR A 151 17.36 8.50 -18.56
CA THR A 151 16.91 7.86 -17.31
C THR A 151 16.53 6.39 -17.48
N VAL A 152 15.74 6.04 -18.50
CA VAL A 152 15.34 4.66 -18.74
C VAL A 152 16.54 3.76 -19.09
N PRO A 153 17.43 4.13 -20.03
CA PRO A 153 18.66 3.39 -20.27
C PRO A 153 19.52 3.21 -19.02
N ALA A 154 19.69 4.26 -18.22
CA ALA A 154 20.48 4.21 -16.98
C ALA A 154 19.84 3.28 -15.95
N PHE A 155 18.52 3.36 -15.76
CA PHE A 155 17.78 2.44 -14.90
C PHE A 155 17.91 0.98 -15.35
N ALA A 156 17.78 0.70 -16.65
CA ALA A 156 17.93 -0.66 -17.19
C ALA A 156 19.36 -1.21 -17.01
N ALA A 157 20.38 -0.34 -17.07
CA ALA A 157 21.77 -0.72 -16.83
C ALA A 157 21.99 -1.23 -15.39
N LEU A 158 21.23 -0.75 -14.40
CA LEU A 158 21.27 -1.26 -13.01
C LEU A 158 20.87 -2.74 -12.92
N PHE A 159 20.11 -3.24 -13.90
CA PHE A 159 19.74 -4.65 -14.03
C PHE A 159 20.58 -5.40 -15.07
N GLY A 160 21.70 -4.83 -15.50
CA GLY A 160 22.64 -5.45 -16.44
C GLY A 160 22.25 -5.32 -17.92
N ALA A 161 21.20 -4.56 -18.25
CA ALA A 161 20.74 -4.37 -19.62
C ALA A 161 21.34 -3.10 -20.27
N THR A 162 22.67 -3.03 -20.33
CA THR A 162 23.36 -1.92 -21.00
C THR A 162 23.02 -1.89 -22.50
N GLY A 163 22.67 -0.71 -23.04
CA GLY A 163 22.29 -0.55 -24.44
C GLY A 163 20.87 -1.01 -24.77
N ILE A 164 19.97 -1.04 -23.79
CA ILE A 164 18.54 -1.34 -23.99
C ILE A 164 17.87 -0.41 -25.03
N ASP A 165 18.43 0.76 -25.23
CA ASP A 165 18.03 1.82 -26.17
C ASP A 165 18.74 1.75 -27.53
N ALA A 166 19.61 0.76 -27.74
CA ALA A 166 20.31 0.60 -29.00
C ALA A 166 19.33 0.63 -30.19
N GLU A 167 19.68 1.47 -31.18
CA GLU A 167 18.93 1.71 -32.42
C GLU A 167 17.54 2.35 -32.22
N LEU A 168 17.26 2.91 -31.04
CA LEU A 168 16.03 3.65 -30.77
C LEU A 168 16.26 5.15 -30.87
N ASP A 169 15.33 5.83 -31.54
CA ASP A 169 15.22 7.29 -31.53
C ASP A 169 14.18 7.69 -30.47
N LEU A 170 14.66 8.03 -29.26
CA LEU A 170 13.81 8.34 -28.11
C LEU A 170 13.08 9.69 -28.24
N ALA A 171 13.49 10.56 -29.18
CA ALA A 171 12.75 11.77 -29.54
C ALA A 171 11.41 11.47 -30.24
N ARG A 172 11.20 10.21 -30.67
CA ARG A 172 10.00 9.77 -31.37
C ARG A 172 9.15 8.86 -30.51
N ALA A 173 7.84 9.01 -30.60
CA ALA A 173 6.86 8.15 -29.94
C ALA A 173 7.10 6.64 -30.20
N ARG A 174 7.58 6.27 -31.39
CA ARG A 174 7.93 4.88 -31.70
C ARG A 174 9.13 4.37 -30.90
N GLY A 175 10.13 5.22 -30.66
CA GLY A 175 11.28 4.88 -29.81
C GLY A 175 10.86 4.71 -28.36
N ILE A 176 10.09 5.66 -27.83
CA ILE A 176 9.52 5.60 -26.47
C ILE A 176 8.68 4.34 -26.25
N ARG A 177 7.79 4.00 -27.18
CA ARG A 177 7.01 2.76 -27.08
C ARG A 177 7.91 1.52 -27.08
N ARG A 178 8.92 1.46 -27.95
CA ARG A 178 9.84 0.32 -28.01
C ARG A 178 10.69 0.17 -26.76
N ILE A 179 11.22 1.27 -26.21
CA ILE A 179 12.00 1.20 -24.97
C ILE A 179 11.12 0.79 -23.79
N THR A 180 9.87 1.27 -23.75
CA THR A 180 8.87 0.86 -22.77
C THR A 180 8.62 -0.65 -22.82
N ASP A 181 8.38 -1.19 -24.02
CA ASP A 181 8.16 -2.63 -24.22
C ASP A 181 9.42 -3.43 -23.78
N ARG A 182 10.62 -2.98 -24.17
CA ARG A 182 11.89 -3.63 -23.78
C ARG A 182 12.08 -3.62 -22.26
N LEU A 183 11.77 -2.50 -21.61
CA LEU A 183 11.87 -2.35 -20.17
C LEU A 183 10.88 -3.27 -19.43
N ALA A 184 9.62 -3.34 -19.90
CA ALA A 184 8.61 -4.24 -19.35
C ALA A 184 9.08 -5.71 -19.41
N TRP A 185 9.67 -6.14 -20.53
CA TRP A 185 10.23 -7.49 -20.67
C TRP A 185 11.41 -7.74 -19.72
N LEU A 186 12.34 -6.79 -19.59
CA LEU A 186 13.45 -6.88 -18.66
C LEU A 186 12.94 -7.08 -17.23
N LEU A 187 12.05 -6.22 -16.78
CA LEU A 187 11.54 -6.25 -15.41
C LEU A 187 10.64 -7.46 -15.15
N THR A 188 9.94 -7.95 -16.18
CA THR A 188 9.23 -9.24 -16.09
C THR A 188 10.19 -10.39 -15.81
N GLY A 189 11.36 -10.38 -16.45
CA GLY A 189 12.43 -11.34 -16.16
C GLY A 189 13.03 -11.19 -14.77
N VAL A 190 13.21 -9.95 -14.29
CA VAL A 190 13.77 -9.66 -12.96
C VAL A 190 12.82 -10.08 -11.84
N THR A 191 11.53 -9.77 -11.99
CA THR A 191 10.51 -10.03 -10.97
C THR A 191 9.85 -11.40 -11.08
N ASN A 192 10.11 -12.13 -12.18
CA ASN A 192 9.45 -13.40 -12.52
C ASN A 192 7.91 -13.30 -12.54
N SER A 193 7.39 -12.11 -12.82
CA SER A 193 5.96 -11.79 -12.91
C SER A 193 5.76 -10.69 -13.95
N LEU A 194 4.60 -10.65 -14.61
CA LEU A 194 4.34 -9.67 -15.67
C LEU A 194 4.38 -8.23 -15.10
N VAL A 195 5.26 -7.40 -15.65
CA VAL A 195 5.31 -5.96 -15.37
C VAL A 195 4.62 -5.22 -16.50
N GLN A 196 3.63 -4.40 -16.18
CA GLN A 196 2.98 -3.53 -17.15
C GLN A 196 3.69 -2.18 -17.21
N ALA A 197 3.78 -1.61 -18.41
CA ALA A 197 4.43 -0.34 -18.64
C ALA A 197 3.68 0.50 -19.66
N GLU A 198 3.66 1.82 -19.47
CA GLU A 198 3.13 2.80 -20.40
C GLU A 198 4.17 3.88 -20.69
N GLY A 199 4.41 4.15 -21.98
CA GLY A 199 5.35 5.16 -22.43
C GLY A 199 4.62 6.34 -23.05
N ALA A 200 4.90 7.54 -22.56
CA ALA A 200 4.39 8.78 -23.12
C ALA A 200 5.55 9.60 -23.70
N PRO A 201 5.51 9.96 -25.00
CA PRO A 201 6.53 10.83 -25.58
C PRO A 201 6.47 12.23 -24.98
N GLY A 202 7.64 12.88 -24.92
CA GLY A 202 7.75 14.25 -24.47
C GLY A 202 7.03 15.24 -25.40
N CYS A 203 6.69 16.39 -24.86
CA CYS A 203 6.20 17.54 -25.60
C CYS A 203 6.96 18.80 -25.17
N ARG A 204 6.63 19.95 -25.75
CA ARG A 204 7.28 21.22 -25.42
C ARG A 204 7.21 21.61 -23.92
N HIS A 205 6.23 21.08 -23.19
CA HIS A 205 5.93 21.48 -21.81
C HIS A 205 6.26 20.39 -20.78
N GLU A 206 6.46 19.15 -21.20
CA GLU A 206 6.71 18.01 -20.32
C GLU A 206 7.70 17.05 -20.99
N PRO A 207 8.74 16.55 -20.28
CA PRO A 207 9.65 15.55 -20.82
C PRO A 207 8.92 14.23 -21.10
N ASP A 208 9.56 13.34 -21.86
CA ASP A 208 9.04 11.98 -22.03
C ASP A 208 9.01 11.24 -20.67
N ARG A 209 8.16 10.21 -20.58
CA ARG A 209 8.10 9.37 -19.39
C ARG A 209 7.76 7.93 -19.74
N VAL A 210 8.29 7.03 -18.91
CA VAL A 210 7.88 5.62 -18.86
C VAL A 210 7.35 5.33 -17.47
N GLU A 211 6.09 4.94 -17.38
CA GLU A 211 5.44 4.54 -16.14
C GLU A 211 5.35 3.02 -16.06
N LEU A 212 5.83 2.45 -14.96
CA LEU A 212 5.80 1.03 -14.64
C LEU A 212 4.76 0.80 -13.56
N TYR A 213 3.87 -0.16 -13.76
CA TYR A 213 2.88 -0.56 -12.75
C TYR A 213 3.36 -1.83 -12.05
N LEU A 214 3.43 -1.75 -10.72
CA LEU A 214 4.03 -2.76 -9.88
C LEU A 214 3.07 -3.13 -8.74
N ASP A 215 3.04 -4.41 -8.38
CA ASP A 215 2.59 -4.83 -7.07
C ASP A 215 3.72 -4.67 -6.03
N PRO A 216 3.43 -4.73 -4.71
CA PRO A 216 4.45 -4.56 -3.67
C PRO A 216 5.57 -5.60 -3.73
N GLY A 217 5.26 -6.85 -4.09
CA GLY A 217 6.27 -7.91 -4.19
C GLY A 217 7.24 -7.69 -5.36
N GLN A 218 6.74 -7.20 -6.49
CA GLN A 218 7.57 -6.75 -7.60
C GLN A 218 8.49 -5.59 -7.18
N ALA A 219 7.95 -4.59 -6.48
CA ALA A 219 8.73 -3.47 -5.98
C ALA A 219 9.82 -3.89 -4.97
N ASP A 220 9.54 -4.83 -4.09
CA ASP A 220 10.51 -5.39 -3.14
C ASP A 220 11.65 -6.12 -3.87
N LEU A 221 11.34 -6.92 -4.89
CA LEU A 221 12.34 -7.59 -5.71
C LEU A 221 13.22 -6.61 -6.47
N LEU A 222 12.64 -5.53 -7.02
CA LEU A 222 13.40 -4.47 -7.66
C LEU A 222 14.31 -3.76 -6.66
N THR A 223 13.80 -3.41 -5.48
CA THR A 223 14.56 -2.80 -4.38
C THR A 223 15.80 -3.63 -4.04
N GLN A 224 15.62 -4.92 -3.76
CA GLN A 224 16.72 -5.83 -3.41
C GLN A 224 17.80 -5.90 -4.51
N ARG A 225 17.39 -5.83 -5.79
CA ARG A 225 18.31 -5.83 -6.93
C ARG A 225 19.06 -4.52 -7.08
N LEU A 226 18.37 -3.40 -6.85
CA LEU A 226 18.96 -2.06 -6.89
C LEU A 226 20.00 -1.90 -5.78
N GLU A 227 19.71 -2.37 -4.56
CA GLU A 227 20.67 -2.33 -3.43
C GLU A 227 21.94 -3.18 -3.68
N GLN A 228 21.84 -4.19 -4.54
CA GLN A 228 22.98 -5.02 -4.97
C GLN A 228 23.71 -4.41 -6.17
N ALA A 229 23.08 -3.51 -6.92
CA ALA A 229 23.70 -2.83 -8.03
C ALA A 229 24.73 -1.83 -7.50
N SER A 230 25.95 -1.89 -8.03
CA SER A 230 26.98 -0.91 -7.66
C SER A 230 26.56 0.46 -8.16
N VAL A 231 26.69 1.49 -7.30
CA VAL A 231 26.58 2.88 -7.74
C VAL A 231 27.73 3.12 -8.72
N PRO A 232 27.45 3.50 -9.99
CA PRO A 232 28.49 3.75 -10.98
C PRO A 232 29.40 4.93 -10.61
#